data_AF-L9LT79-F1
#
_entry.id   AF-L9LT79-F1
#
_cell.length_a   1.000
_cell.length_b   1.000
_cell.length_c   1.000
_cell.angle_alpha   90.00
_cell.angle_beta   90.00
_cell.angle_gamma   90.00
#
_symmetry.space_group_name_H-M   'P 1'
#
loop_
_entity.id
_entity.type
_entity.pdbx_description
1 polymer ?
#
loop_
_entity_poly.entity_id
_entity_poly.type
_entity_poly.pdbx_seq_one_letter_code
_entity_poly.pdbx_strand_id
1 'polypeptide(L)'
;MLTDQHWQKLKAILRNLSIHLNSNLRNFIEAILYRIRTGCPWRDIPTCFGQPNSIFKRFNRWSSSGKLLTIFKLLSLNTDMEWLFIDGSHIRAHQHSAGIADQAISKSAGGNSSKIHLVVDSNGNPIDFIITDGTHMMLSRT
;
A
#
# COMPACT_ATOMS: atom_id res chain seq x y z
N MET A 1 -5.84 9.40 13.81
CA MET A 1 -5.09 10.21 12.83
C MET A 1 -3.63 10.28 13.22
N LEU A 2 -2.74 10.78 12.36
CA LEU A 2 -1.33 10.92 12.72
C LEU A 2 -1.16 11.91 13.88
N THR A 3 -0.52 11.46 14.95
CA THR A 3 -0.05 12.35 16.02
C THR A 3 1.06 13.25 15.48
N ASP A 4 1.29 14.39 16.10
CA ASP A 4 2.37 15.30 15.69
C ASP A 4 3.74 14.63 15.78
N GLN A 5 3.94 13.76 16.77
CA GLN A 5 5.16 12.97 16.90
C GLN A 5 5.37 12.02 15.69
N HIS A 6 4.34 11.28 15.27
CA HIS A 6 4.42 10.42 14.10
C HIS A 6 4.60 11.22 12.81
N TRP A 7 3.94 12.38 12.71
CA TRP A 7 4.11 13.29 11.58
C TRP A 7 5.53 13.81 11.48
N GLN A 8 6.18 14.20 12.58
CA GLN A 8 7.57 14.65 12.57
C GLN A 8 8.53 13.56 12.06
N LYS A 9 8.36 12.31 12.52
CA LYS A 9 9.14 11.16 12.02
C LYS A 9 8.93 10.95 10.52
N LEU A 10 7.69 10.93 10.06
CA LEU A 10 7.38 10.76 8.64
C LEU A 10 7.92 11.93 7.81
N LYS A 11 7.79 13.17 8.28
CA LYS A 11 8.30 14.37 7.61
C LYS A 11 9.80 14.31 7.36
N ALA A 12 10.58 13.75 8.30
CA ALA A 12 12.00 13.52 8.10
C ALA A 12 12.29 12.55 6.94
N ILE A 13 11.56 11.44 6.87
CA ILE A 13 11.65 10.46 5.77
C ILE A 13 11.29 11.12 4.43
N LEU A 14 10.17 11.85 4.39
CA LEU A 14 9.71 12.55 3.19
C LEU A 14 10.75 13.57 2.70
N ARG A 15 11.42 14.28 3.62
CA ARG A 15 12.51 15.20 3.30
C ARG A 15 13.71 14.49 2.68
N ASN A 16 14.10 13.34 3.22
CA ASN A 16 15.20 12.54 2.70
C ASN A 16 14.91 11.99 1.30
N LEU A 17 13.64 11.77 0.97
CA LEU A 17 13.19 11.38 -0.38
C LEU A 17 13.02 12.57 -1.34
N SER A 18 13.47 13.77 -0.96
CA SER A 18 13.30 15.01 -1.74
C SER A 18 11.86 15.31 -2.10
N ILE A 19 10.90 14.86 -1.28
CA ILE A 19 9.48 15.16 -1.47
C ILE A 19 9.23 16.57 -0.95
N HIS A 20 8.69 17.43 -1.82
CA HIS A 20 8.37 18.81 -1.46
C HIS A 20 7.32 18.88 -0.34
N LEU A 21 7.71 19.48 0.79
CA LEU A 21 6.93 19.59 2.03
C LEU A 21 6.00 20.81 2.01
N ASN A 22 4.96 20.78 1.17
CA ASN A 22 3.91 21.80 1.21
C ASN A 22 2.93 21.60 2.38
N SER A 23 2.18 22.65 2.72
CA SER A 23 1.17 22.63 3.80
C SER A 23 0.12 21.52 3.63
N ASN A 24 -0.21 21.18 2.38
CA ASN A 24 -1.22 20.16 2.05
C ASN A 24 -0.70 18.72 2.10
N LEU A 25 0.60 18.50 2.35
CA LEU A 25 1.18 17.15 2.32
C LEU A 25 0.68 16.29 3.49
N ARG A 26 0.54 16.86 4.70
CA ARG A 26 -0.01 16.14 5.85
C ARG A 26 -1.43 15.66 5.57
N ASN A 27 -2.31 16.56 5.14
CA ASN A 27 -3.70 16.25 4.82
C ASN A 27 -3.80 15.17 3.74
N PHE A 28 -2.92 15.21 2.72
CA PHE A 28 -2.88 14.17 1.70
C PHE A 28 -2.50 12.79 2.24
N ILE A 29 -1.47 12.70 3.09
CA ILE A 29 -1.09 11.44 3.74
C ILE A 29 -2.21 10.94 4.67
N GLU A 30 -2.79 11.84 5.47
CA GLU A 30 -3.91 11.51 6.34
C GLU A 30 -5.14 11.02 5.56
N ALA A 31 -5.41 11.59 4.38
CA ALA A 31 -6.46 11.09 3.49
C ALA A 31 -6.23 9.64 3.05
N ILE A 32 -4.98 9.31 2.69
CA ILE A 32 -4.60 7.93 2.32
C ILE A 32 -4.81 7.00 3.50
N LEU A 33 -4.33 7.38 4.69
CA LEU A 33 -4.49 6.58 5.91
C LEU A 33 -5.96 6.43 6.32
N TYR A 34 -6.77 7.47 6.15
CA TYR A 34 -8.22 7.41 6.37
C TYR A 34 -8.87 6.39 5.46
N ARG A 35 -8.58 6.45 4.16
CA ARG A 35 -9.13 5.53 3.17
C ARG A 35 -8.70 4.08 3.45
N ILE A 36 -7.43 3.84 3.78
CA ILE A 36 -6.94 2.50 4.12
C ILE A 36 -7.68 1.94 5.34
N ARG A 37 -7.86 2.76 6.38
CA ARG A 37 -8.52 2.35 7.62
C ARG A 37 -10.03 2.10 7.47
N THR A 38 -10.70 2.84 6.58
CA THR A 38 -12.17 2.79 6.44
C THR A 38 -12.65 1.98 5.26
N GLY A 39 -11.80 1.77 4.25
CA GLY A 39 -12.21 1.15 2.99
C GLY A 39 -13.17 2.00 2.16
N CYS A 40 -13.40 3.27 2.51
CA CYS A 40 -14.36 4.10 1.79
C CYS A 40 -13.95 4.31 0.32
N PRO A 41 -14.93 4.44 -0.59
CA PRO A 41 -14.67 4.88 -1.96
C PRO A 41 -13.91 6.21 -1.97
N TRP A 42 -13.04 6.41 -2.97
CA TRP A 42 -12.27 7.66 -3.09
C TRP A 42 -13.15 8.91 -3.10
N ARG A 43 -14.36 8.82 -3.68
CA ARG A 43 -15.35 9.91 -3.75
C ARG A 43 -15.91 10.32 -2.39
N ASP A 44 -15.85 9.43 -1.41
CA ASP A 44 -16.45 9.62 -0.08
C ASP A 44 -15.41 10.04 0.96
N ILE A 45 -14.17 10.32 0.53
CA ILE A 45 -13.14 10.87 1.42
C ILE A 45 -13.63 12.24 1.94
N PRO A 46 -13.57 12.48 3.27
CA PRO A 46 -13.98 13.75 3.85
C PRO A 46 -13.28 14.96 3.22
N THR A 47 -14.05 15.99 2.92
CA THR A 47 -13.58 17.22 2.27
C THR A 47 -12.56 18.01 3.10
N CYS A 48 -12.48 17.76 4.41
CA CYS A 48 -11.45 18.35 5.29
C CYS A 48 -10.02 17.94 4.88
N PHE A 49 -9.85 16.82 4.17
CA PHE A 49 -8.55 16.44 3.60
C PHE A 49 -8.26 17.13 2.25
N GLY A 50 -9.27 17.72 1.62
CA GLY A 50 -9.21 18.32 0.29
C GLY A 50 -10.17 17.65 -0.70
N GLN A 51 -10.04 18.04 -1.96
CA GLN A 51 -10.91 17.55 -3.03
C GLN A 51 -10.62 16.08 -3.37
N PRO A 52 -11.62 15.17 -3.31
CA PRO A 52 -11.46 13.73 -3.53
C PRO A 52 -10.71 13.36 -4.82
N ASN A 53 -11.07 13.99 -5.94
CA ASN A 53 -10.44 13.74 -7.23
C ASN A 53 -8.96 14.16 -7.26
N SER A 54 -8.60 15.25 -6.57
CA SER A 54 -7.21 15.70 -6.48
C SER A 54 -6.37 14.76 -5.63
N ILE A 55 -6.93 14.23 -4.54
CA ILE A 55 -6.30 13.23 -3.69
C ILE A 55 -6.04 11.95 -4.49
N PHE A 56 -7.06 11.43 -5.17
CA PHE A 56 -6.93 10.23 -6.01
C PHE A 56 -5.88 10.39 -7.11
N LYS A 57 -5.91 11.49 -7.86
CA LYS A 57 -4.90 11.77 -8.91
C LYS A 57 -3.48 11.83 -8.34
N ARG A 58 -3.30 12.46 -7.17
CA ARG A 58 -2.00 12.54 -6.50
C ARG A 58 -1.54 11.17 -5.99
N PHE A 59 -2.45 10.38 -5.41
CA PHE A 59 -2.21 9.00 -4.98
C PHE A 59 -1.73 8.14 -6.16
N ASN A 60 -2.47 8.13 -7.27
CA ASN A 60 -2.09 7.34 -8.46
C ASN A 60 -0.69 7.70 -8.96
N ARG A 61 -0.38 9.00 -9.06
CA ARG A 61 0.96 9.46 -9.47
C ARG A 61 2.06 9.05 -8.51
N TRP A 62 1.80 9.03 -7.21
CA TRP A 62 2.77 8.56 -6.21
C TRP A 62 2.95 7.05 -6.23
N SER A 63 1.86 6.31 -6.43
CA SER A 63 1.87 4.86 -6.60
C SER A 63 2.65 4.46 -7.84
N SER A 64 2.35 5.06 -9.00
CA SER A 64 3.02 4.75 -10.27
C SER A 64 4.50 5.16 -10.26
N SER A 65 4.87 6.21 -9.51
CA SER A 65 6.28 6.60 -9.35
C SER A 65 7.02 5.87 -8.24
N GLY A 66 6.42 4.84 -7.62
CA GLY A 66 7.03 4.05 -6.54
C GLY A 66 7.23 4.77 -5.21
N LYS A 67 6.81 6.04 -5.04
CA LYS A 67 7.08 6.83 -3.82
C LYS A 67 6.49 6.19 -2.57
N LEU A 68 5.26 5.67 -2.68
CA LEU A 68 4.61 5.00 -1.57
C LEU A 68 5.35 3.73 -1.16
N LEU A 69 5.83 2.96 -2.14
CA LEU A 69 6.62 1.75 -1.89
C LEU A 69 7.96 2.10 -1.24
N THR A 70 8.65 3.15 -1.70
CA THR A 70 9.89 3.61 -1.07
C THR A 70 9.68 4.05 0.37
N ILE A 71 8.61 4.81 0.66
CA ILE A 71 8.27 5.21 2.03
C ILE A 71 8.00 3.97 2.90
N PHE A 72 7.21 3.02 2.39
CA PHE A 72 6.95 1.76 3.08
C PHE A 72 8.24 1.02 3.43
N LYS A 73 9.13 0.84 2.45
CA LYS A 73 10.43 0.17 2.64
C LYS A 73 11.32 0.85 3.68
N LEU A 74 11.33 2.18 3.72
CA LEU A 74 12.08 2.92 4.73
C LEU A 74 11.49 2.77 6.14
N LEU A 75 10.17 2.67 6.24
CA LEU A 75 9.49 2.44 7.52
C LEU A 75 9.70 1.01 8.03
N SER A 76 9.83 0.03 7.12
CA SER A 76 10.05 -1.38 7.47
C SER A 76 11.51 -1.73 7.79
N LEU A 77 12.47 -0.80 7.73
CA LEU A 77 13.89 -1.11 7.95
C LEU A 77 14.23 -1.54 9.38
N ASN A 78 13.48 -1.05 10.37
CA ASN A 78 13.75 -1.31 11.79
C ASN A 78 12.76 -2.34 12.38
N THR A 79 12.24 -3.24 11.55
CA THR A 79 11.33 -4.29 12.01
C THR A 79 12.10 -5.34 12.82
N ASP A 80 11.43 -5.87 13.83
CA ASP A 80 11.95 -7.00 14.58
C ASP A 80 11.89 -8.25 13.69
N MET A 81 13.05 -8.87 13.45
CA MET A 81 13.19 -10.02 12.55
C MET A 81 13.29 -11.35 13.32
N GLU A 82 13.10 -11.35 14.65
CA GLU A 82 13.16 -12.56 15.47
C GLU A 82 12.06 -13.56 15.07
N TRP A 83 10.83 -13.06 14.88
CA TRP A 83 9.68 -13.85 14.45
C TRP A 83 9.02 -13.23 13.23
N LEU A 84 8.89 -14.04 12.18
CA LEU A 84 8.28 -13.64 10.91
C LEU A 84 7.04 -14.49 10.64
N PHE A 85 5.93 -13.82 10.37
CA PHE A 85 4.69 -14.47 9.95
C PHE A 85 4.42 -14.16 8.50
N ILE A 86 4.06 -15.18 7.73
CA ILE A 86 3.78 -15.07 6.29
C ILE A 86 2.37 -15.58 6.05
N ASP A 87 1.55 -14.77 5.39
CA ASP A 87 0.23 -15.17 4.92
C ASP A 87 -0.06 -14.64 3.51
N GLY A 88 -0.96 -15.32 2.82
CA GLY A 88 -1.36 -15.01 1.46
C GLY A 88 -2.87 -14.90 1.31
N SER A 89 -3.35 -13.81 0.72
CA SER A 89 -4.77 -13.59 0.43
C SER A 89 -5.05 -13.57 -1.06
N HIS A 90 -6.11 -14.28 -1.47
CA HIS A 90 -6.61 -14.27 -2.85
C HIS A 90 -7.58 -13.10 -3.07
N ILE A 91 -7.36 -12.37 -4.16
CA ILE A 91 -8.22 -11.27 -4.59
C ILE A 91 -8.80 -11.61 -5.96
N ARG A 92 -10.11 -11.69 -6.05
CA ARG A 92 -10.79 -11.90 -7.34
C ARG A 92 -10.67 -10.65 -8.19
N ALA A 93 -10.25 -10.84 -9.43
CA ALA A 93 -10.30 -9.81 -10.44
C ALA A 93 -11.72 -9.73 -11.01
N HIS A 94 -12.12 -8.55 -11.48
CA HIS A 94 -13.38 -8.41 -12.21
C HIS A 94 -13.33 -9.27 -13.48
N GLN A 95 -14.46 -9.81 -13.93
CA GLN A 95 -14.48 -10.73 -15.08
C GLN A 95 -13.88 -10.12 -16.36
N HIS A 96 -13.96 -8.80 -16.51
CA HIS A 96 -13.39 -8.04 -17.64
C HIS A 96 -11.96 -7.50 -17.39
N SER A 97 -11.31 -7.87 -16.28
CA SER A 97 -9.94 -7.44 -15.97
C SER A 97 -8.86 -8.32 -16.61
N ALA A 98 -9.23 -9.47 -17.19
CA ALA A 98 -8.29 -10.35 -17.88
C ALA A 98 -8.18 -9.93 -19.35
N GLY A 99 -6.97 -9.63 -19.82
CA GLY A 99 -6.71 -9.29 -21.22
C GLY A 99 -5.47 -8.43 -21.46
N ILE A 100 -4.97 -7.76 -20.42
CA ILE A 100 -3.71 -7.01 -20.46
C ILE A 100 -2.62 -7.89 -19.82
N ALA A 101 -1.48 -8.02 -20.48
CA ALA A 101 -0.33 -8.74 -19.95
C ALA A 101 0.23 -8.04 -18.69
N ASP A 102 0.92 -8.81 -17.84
CA ASP A 102 1.64 -8.30 -16.67
C ASP A 102 0.77 -7.58 -15.62
N GLN A 103 -0.43 -8.12 -15.36
CA GLN A 103 -1.34 -7.62 -14.32
C GLN A 103 -1.35 -8.48 -13.04
N ALA A 104 -0.47 -9.48 -12.96
CA ALA A 104 -0.48 -10.48 -11.89
C ALA A 104 -1.86 -11.13 -11.70
N ILE A 105 -2.56 -11.42 -12.80
CA ILE A 105 -3.88 -12.09 -12.82
C ILE A 105 -3.73 -13.42 -13.54
N SER A 106 -4.18 -14.51 -12.91
CA SER A 106 -4.34 -15.81 -13.57
C SER A 106 -5.67 -16.47 -13.19
N LYS A 107 -6.06 -17.48 -13.97
CA LYS A 107 -7.26 -18.26 -13.73
C LYS A 107 -6.99 -19.28 -12.62
N SER A 108 -7.65 -19.10 -11.48
CA SER A 108 -7.67 -20.07 -10.37
C SER A 108 -9.04 -20.77 -10.29
N ALA A 109 -9.22 -21.66 -9.31
CA ALA A 109 -10.51 -22.29 -9.05
C ALA A 109 -11.64 -21.26 -8.79
N GLY A 110 -11.30 -20.07 -8.28
CA GLY A 110 -12.24 -18.97 -8.03
C GLY A 110 -12.46 -18.03 -9.22
N GLY A 111 -11.94 -18.35 -10.40
CA GLY A 111 -11.91 -17.47 -11.57
C GLY A 111 -10.62 -16.66 -11.67
N ASN A 112 -10.66 -15.54 -12.40
CA ASN A 112 -9.50 -14.66 -12.56
C ASN A 112 -9.15 -14.02 -11.22
N SER A 113 -7.90 -14.15 -10.79
CA SER A 113 -7.48 -13.71 -9.46
C SER A 113 -5.99 -13.36 -9.41
N SER A 114 -5.65 -12.54 -8.41
CA SER A 114 -4.30 -12.24 -7.95
C SER A 114 -4.13 -12.74 -6.52
N LYS A 115 -2.88 -12.88 -6.06
CA LYS A 115 -2.57 -13.08 -4.65
C LYS A 115 -1.68 -11.97 -4.13
N ILE A 116 -1.98 -11.51 -2.93
CA ILE A 116 -1.06 -10.69 -2.14
C ILE A 116 -0.47 -11.58 -1.05
N HIS A 117 0.84 -11.69 -1.03
CA HIS A 117 1.58 -12.33 0.05
C HIS A 117 2.19 -11.23 0.92
N LEU A 118 2.03 -11.34 2.22
CA LEU A 118 2.47 -10.35 3.19
C LEU A 118 3.34 -11.03 4.26
N VAL A 119 4.47 -10.41 4.58
CA VAL A 119 5.33 -10.78 5.71
C VAL A 119 5.18 -9.71 6.78
N VAL A 120 4.99 -10.12 8.03
CA VAL A 120 4.87 -9.23 9.19
C VAL A 120 5.80 -9.67 10.34
N ASP A 121 6.19 -8.71 11.17
CA ASP A 121 6.94 -8.97 12.41
C ASP A 121 6.04 -9.53 13.54
N SER A 122 6.65 -9.79 14.70
CA SER A 122 6.00 -10.24 15.94
C SER A 122 4.87 -9.31 16.43
N ASN A 123 4.89 -8.04 16.05
CA ASN A 123 3.89 -7.04 16.42
C ASN A 123 2.83 -6.84 15.33
N GLY A 124 2.89 -7.62 14.25
CA GLY A 124 2.00 -7.50 13.10
C GLY A 124 2.31 -6.30 12.18
N ASN A 125 3.50 -5.70 12.30
CA ASN A 125 3.91 -4.64 11.39
C ASN A 125 4.34 -5.23 10.04
N PRO A 126 3.81 -4.71 8.92
CA PRO A 126 4.23 -5.12 7.58
C PRO A 126 5.73 -4.90 7.32
N ILE A 127 6.42 -5.96 6.90
CA ILE A 127 7.84 -5.94 6.51
C ILE A 127 7.97 -5.88 4.99
N ASP A 128 7.29 -6.78 4.30
CA ASP A 128 7.30 -6.85 2.85
C ASP A 128 6.01 -7.45 2.31
N PHE A 129 5.69 -7.15 1.05
CA PHE A 129 4.61 -7.81 0.35
C PHE A 129 4.97 -8.01 -1.11
N ILE A 130 4.45 -9.09 -1.69
CA ILE A 130 4.54 -9.35 -3.13
C ILE A 130 3.15 -9.62 -3.70
N ILE A 131 2.92 -9.13 -4.91
CA ILE A 131 1.72 -9.42 -5.68
C ILE A 131 2.11 -10.42 -6.76
N THR A 132 1.39 -11.53 -6.80
CA THR A 132 1.61 -12.62 -7.77
C THR A 132 0.29 -12.99 -8.41
N ASP A 133 0.35 -13.81 -9.46
CA ASP A 133 -0.84 -14.36 -10.06
C ASP A 133 -1.62 -15.29 -9.09
N GLY A 134 -2.90 -15.51 -9.41
CA GLY A 134 -3.85 -16.31 -8.64
C GLY A 134 -3.47 -17.78 -8.46
N THR A 135 -2.44 -18.26 -9.15
CA THR A 135 -1.98 -19.66 -9.14
C THR A 135 -0.66 -19.84 -8.41
N HIS A 136 0.10 -18.76 -8.22
CA HIS A 136 1.40 -18.81 -7.56
C HIS A 136 1.26 -19.24 -6.09
N MET A 137 1.98 -20.29 -5.69
CA MET A 137 2.17 -20.64 -4.28
C MET A 137 3.48 -20.04 -3.80
N MET A 138 3.49 -19.54 -2.56
CA MET A 138 4.72 -19.11 -1.92
C MET A 138 5.46 -20.37 -1.47
N LEU A 139 6.35 -20.89 -2.31
CA LEU A 139 7.35 -21.85 -1.87
C LEU A 139 8.43 -21.05 -1.16
N SER A 140 8.77 -21.42 0.07
CA SER A 140 9.97 -20.89 0.73
C SER A 140 11.15 -21.20 -0.18
N ARG A 141 11.69 -20.19 -0.87
CA ARG A 141 13.03 -20.30 -1.44
C ARG A 141 13.98 -20.17 -0.26
N THR A 142 14.28 -21.31 0.36
CA THR A 142 15.44 -21.51 1.23
C THR A 142 16.72 -21.35 0.42
#